data_AF-A0A1J4YP42-F1
#
_entry.id   AF-A0A1J4YP42-F1
#
_cell.length_a   1.000
_cell.length_b   1.000
_cell.length_c   1.000
_cell.angle_alpha   90.00
_cell.angle_beta   90.00
_cell.angle_gamma   90.00
#
_symmetry.space_group_name_H-M   'P 1'
#
loop_
_entity.id
_entity.type
_entity.pdbx_description
1 polymer ?
#
loop_
_entity_poly.entity_id
_entity_poly.type
_entity_poly.pdbx_seq_one_letter_code
_entity_poly.pdbx_strand_id
1 'polypeptide(L)' 'MHSIIQTCLLHRISPRSYLIYYFEECTKRNSAHDENEIDLFLPHKLSEEIKQKLKIPETEVLDDT' A
#
# COMPACT_ATOMS: atom_id res chain seq x y z
N MET A 1 2.58 -16.95 -5.28
CA MET A 1 1.70 -15.77 -5.40
C MET A 1 1.64 -15.15 -4.00
N HIS A 2 2.11 -13.91 -3.83
CA HIS A 2 2.03 -13.23 -2.53
C HIS A 2 0.70 -12.48 -2.44
N SER A 3 0.07 -12.47 -1.28
CA SER A 3 -1.06 -11.57 -1.02
C SER A 3 -0.59 -10.11 -1.00
N ILE A 4 -1.51 -9.17 -1.18
CA ILE A 4 -1.21 -7.72 -1.08
C ILE A 4 -0.51 -7.39 0.25
N ILE A 5 -0.96 -7.99 1.36
CA ILE A 5 -0.35 -7.78 2.68
C ILE A 5 1.11 -8.28 2.68
N GLN A 6 1.37 -9.48 2.17
CA GLN A 6 2.73 -10.03 2.08
C GLN A 6 3.62 -9.16 1.19
N THR A 7 3.10 -8.67 0.06
CA THR A 7 3.84 -7.74 -0.81
C THR A 7 4.13 -6.42 -0.11
N CYS A 8 3.18 -5.83 0.63
CA CYS A 8 3.43 -4.62 1.42
C CYS A 8 4.59 -4.83 2.41
N LEU A 9 4.56 -5.92 3.19
CA LEU A 9 5.60 -6.22 4.18
C LEU A 9 6.98 -6.44 3.53
N LEU A 10 7.05 -7.17 2.41
CA LEU A 10 8.31 -7.37 1.66
C LEU A 10 8.94 -6.05 1.21
N HIS A 11 8.10 -5.08 0.86
CA HIS A 11 8.53 -3.76 0.37
C HIS A 11 8.57 -2.69 1.47
N ARG A 12 8.47 -3.08 2.76
CA ARG A 12 8.48 -2.19 3.93
C ARG A 12 7.41 -1.09 3.89
N ILE A 13 6.27 -1.41 3.30
CA ILE A 13 5.07 -0.57 3.23
C ILE A 13 4.11 -1.06 4.31
N SER A 14 3.52 -0.14 5.09
CA SER A 14 2.44 -0.50 6.01
C SER A 14 1.22 -0.94 5.22
N PRO A 15 0.73 -2.19 5.39
CA PRO A 15 -0.48 -2.65 4.70
C PRO A 15 -1.69 -1.75 4.96
N ARG A 16 -1.77 -1.19 6.18
CA ARG A 16 -2.82 -0.25 6.58
C ARG A 16 -2.72 1.05 5.79
N SER A 17 -1.56 1.70 5.78
CA SER A 17 -1.34 2.94 5.05
C SER A 17 -1.56 2.76 3.55
N TYR A 18 -1.14 1.61 3.01
CA TYR A 18 -1.41 1.23 1.62
C TYR A 18 -2.91 1.18 1.29
N LEU A 19 -3.71 0.49 2.10
CA LEU A 19 -5.15 0.38 1.85
C LEU A 19 -5.84 1.75 1.93
N ILE A 20 -5.46 2.58 2.90
CA ILE A 20 -5.97 3.96 3.01
C ILE A 20 -5.65 4.74 1.73
N TYR A 21 -4.39 4.75 1.31
CA TYR A 21 -3.95 5.41 0.07
C TYR A 21 -4.74 4.91 -1.15
N TYR A 22 -4.88 3.59 -1.31
CA TYR A 22 -5.61 3.02 -2.44
C TYR A 22 -7.09 3.46 -2.46
N PHE A 23 -7.76 3.48 -1.30
CA PHE A 23 -9.14 3.93 -1.23
C PHE A 23 -9.30 5.43 -1.46
N GLU A 24 -8.34 6.25 -1.02
CA GLU A 24 -8.31 7.68 -1.34
C GLU A 24 -8.20 7.92 -2.86
N GLU A 25 -7.34 7.19 -3.55
CA GLU A 25 -7.19 7.29 -5.01
C GLU A 25 -8.47 6.84 -5.75
N CYS A 26 -9.15 5.80 -5.28
CA CYS A 26 -10.46 5.42 -5.81
C CYS A 26 -11.51 6.51 -5.57
N THR A 27 -11.49 7.16 -4.40
CA THR A 27 -12.43 8.22 -4.04
C THR A 27 -12.23 9.45 -4.93
N LYS A 28 -10.99 9.83 -5.24
CA LYS A 28 -10.68 10.96 -6.15
C LYS A 28 -11.29 10.78 -7.54
N ARG A 29 -11.39 9.53 -8.01
CA ARG A 29 -11.97 9.18 -9.31
C ARG A 29 -13.47 8.89 -9.24
N ASN A 30 -14.04 8.74 -8.05
CA ASN A 30 -15.39 8.26 -7.81
C ASN A 30 -15.65 6.86 -8.42
N SER A 31 -14.61 6.04 -8.55
CA SER A 31 -14.68 4.66 -9.05
C SER A 31 -13.47 3.85 -8.58
N ALA A 32 -13.62 2.52 -8.53
CA ALA A 32 -12.46 1.63 -8.42
C ALA A 32 -11.63 1.66 -9.72
N HIS A 33 -10.35 1.31 -9.59
CA HIS A 33 -9.47 1.08 -10.73
C HIS A 33 -9.81 -0.25 -11.41
N ASP A 34 -9.74 -0.29 -12.74
CA ASP A 34 -9.94 -1.53 -13.48
C ASP A 34 -8.74 -2.50 -13.35
N GLU A 35 -8.84 -3.70 -13.91
CA GLU A 35 -7.79 -4.72 -13.81
C GLU A 35 -6.44 -4.28 -14.40
N ASN A 36 -6.41 -3.38 -15.38
CA ASN A 36 -5.16 -2.89 -15.96
C ASN A 36 -4.55 -1.79 -15.09
N GLU A 37 -5.40 -1.00 -14.44
CA GLU A 37 -5.00 0.13 -13.61
C GLU A 37 -4.60 -0.31 -12.21
N ILE A 38 -5.27 -1.29 -11.61
CA ILE A 38 -4.94 -1.83 -10.27
C ILE A 38 -3.50 -2.34 -10.21
N ASP A 39 -3.00 -2.79 -11.37
CA ASP A 39 -1.64 -3.25 -11.56
C ASP A 39 -0.62 -2.15 -11.27
N LEU A 40 -0.92 -0.88 -11.56
CA LEU A 40 -0.08 0.28 -11.23
C LEU A 40 -0.09 0.59 -9.73
N PHE A 41 -1.14 0.17 -9.03
CA PHE A 41 -1.28 0.37 -7.59
C PHE A 41 -0.66 -0.76 -6.77
N LEU A 42 -0.09 -1.81 -7.39
CA LEU A 42 0.56 -2.86 -6.61
C LEU A 42 1.70 -2.28 -5.75
N PRO A 43 1.87 -2.73 -4.49
CA PRO A 43 2.77 -2.07 -3.54
C PRO A 43 4.22 -1.91 -4.06
N HIS A 44 4.71 -2.88 -4.84
CA HIS A 44 6.06 -2.87 -5.39
C HIS A 44 6.23 -1.94 -6.62
N LYS A 45 5.14 -1.61 -7.31
CA LYS A 45 5.10 -0.74 -8.50
C LYS A 45 4.86 0.73 -8.16
N LEU A 46 4.50 1.06 -6.92
CA LEU A 46 4.37 2.45 -6.46
C LEU A 46 5.69 3.23 -6.64
N SER A 47 5.60 4.53 -6.84
CA SER A 47 6.79 5.39 -6.88
C SER A 47 7.50 5.40 -5.53
N GLU A 48 8.82 5.62 -5.54
CA GLU A 48 9.60 5.67 -4.29
C GLU A 48 9.09 6.76 -3.34
N GLU A 49 8.64 7.90 -3.87
CA GLU A 49 8.03 8.97 -3.08
C GLU A 49 6.80 8.47 -2.28
N ILE A 50 5.90 7.74 -2.95
CA ILE A 50 4.72 7.18 -2.30
C ILE A 50 5.14 6.11 -1.30
N LYS A 51 6.07 5.22 -1.66
CA LYS A 51 6.57 4.19 -0.74
C LYS A 51 7.14 4.79 0.54
N GLN A 52 7.88 5.91 0.46
CA GLN A 52 8.37 6.61 1.65
C GLN A 52 7.22 7.11 2.54
N LYS A 53 6.16 7.67 1.94
CA LYS A 53 4.96 8.14 2.68
C LYS A 53 4.20 7.00 3.36
N LEU A 54 4.25 5.81 2.78
CA LEU A 54 3.51 4.63 3.26
C LEU A 54 4.36 3.68 4.11
N LYS A 55 5.58 4.06 4.48
CA LYS A 55 6.45 3.23 5.32
C LYS A 55 5.76 2.86 6.63
N ILE A 56 6.10 1.68 7.14
CA ILE A 56 5.74 1.27 8.50
C ILE A 56 6.35 2.31 9.46
N PRO A 57 5.54 3.00 10.27
CA PRO A 57 6.05 3.90 11.31
C PRO A 57 7.00 3.11 12.22
N GLU A 58 8.10 3.71 12.66
CA GLU A 58 9.01 3.06 13.62
C GLU A 58 8.29 2.64 14.92
N THR A 59 7.15 3.27 15.22
CA THR A 59 6.26 2.99 16.35
C THR A 59 5.30 1.79 16.17
N GLU A 60 5.17 1.20 14.97
CA GLU A 60 4.41 -0.06 14.79
C GLU A 60 5.30 -1.30 15.00
N VAL A 61 6.59 -1.12 15.32
CA VAL A 61 7.45 -2.18 15.83
C VAL A 61 7.24 -2.27 17.33
N LEU A 62 6.63 -3.37 17.79
CA LEU A 62 6.35 -3.79 19.18
C LEU A 62 4.89 -3.61 19.63
N ASP A 63 4.12 -4.69 19.48
CA ASP A 63 3.46 -5.28 20.64
C ASP A 63 3.45 -6.81 20.49
N ASP A 64 4.61 -7.41 20.77
CA ASP A 64 4.74 -8.83 21.09
C ASP A 64 4.98 -8.85 22.62
N THR A 65 3.90 -8.65 23.38
CA THR A 65 3.87 -8.84 24.84
C THR A 65 2.83 -9.87 25.21
#